data_AF-A0A940MT57-F1
#
_entry.id   AF-A0A940MT57-F1
#
_cell.length_a   1.000
_cell.length_b   1.000
_cell.length_c   1.000
_cell.angle_alpha   90.00
_cell.angle_beta   90.00
_cell.angle_gamma   90.00
#
_symmetry.space_group_name_H-M   'P 1'
#
loop_
_entity.id
_entity.type
_entity.pdbx_description
1 polymer ?
#
loop_
_entity_poly.entity_id
_entity_poly.type
_entity_poly.pdbx_seq_one_letter_code
_entity_poly.pdbx_strand_id
1 'polypeptide(L)'
;MNAVAPLGNGTAELRLLSGALADASREQLARVVSLIDELPDRAGADSLLERARPRLRELNLPRPLGFTRLLFLPFDMLIVPPSAWAPGGPAIPRTALRVLSAAVEGKLGPEAARIDADCAGLTAEQPEKILTLGRMLWPAAAHALPGSSPEGWEAAGLPAREYPVLRERCAAGWRHAVAIWPALQAAAEGPPEVLARQALEGAAAEGGAALEVALRMLMARASRPASLATLAIRLSPSGSAQAARAAQGAVDEYLHRRELGVATAGDRCGQARRAAADALAVCVLAEDFEASGLLGLPARRERLQAIRRATADTCRESFAGLLSEELLGPLAALGRTGAAEAHAILPSLEEAARLLRRIEGSGRRLGGAETYDFALNAAAAEVADGGAAAGLAHVERLRLVEMLAGPEAALRLVGWP
;
A
#
# COMPACT_ATOMS: atom_id res chain seq x y z
N MET A 1 -45.73 -23.28 -15.26
CA MET A 1 -44.49 -23.89 -14.74
C MET A 1 -43.52 -24.03 -15.90
N ASN A 2 -42.58 -23.09 -16.06
CA ASN A 2 -41.43 -23.25 -16.97
C ASN A 2 -40.17 -23.08 -16.13
N ALA A 3 -39.36 -24.13 -16.14
CA ALA A 3 -38.19 -24.29 -15.29
C ALA A 3 -37.07 -23.32 -15.70
N VAL A 4 -36.52 -22.64 -14.69
CA VAL A 4 -35.29 -21.86 -14.77
C VAL A 4 -34.12 -22.85 -14.84
N ALA A 5 -33.32 -22.78 -15.90
CA ALA A 5 -32.07 -23.52 -16.03
C ALA A 5 -31.02 -23.00 -15.02
N PRO A 6 -30.13 -23.86 -14.46
CA PRO A 6 -29.28 -23.47 -13.35
C PRO A 6 -28.07 -22.64 -13.80
N LEU A 7 -27.78 -21.56 -13.06
CA LEU A 7 -26.57 -20.71 -13.13
C LEU A 7 -25.32 -21.46 -12.61
N GLY A 8 -24.96 -22.60 -13.23
CA GLY A 8 -23.93 -23.52 -12.72
C GLY A 8 -22.50 -23.31 -13.24
N ASN A 9 -22.30 -22.70 -14.42
CA ASN A 9 -20.99 -22.73 -15.10
C ASN A 9 -20.10 -21.49 -14.88
N GLY A 10 -20.67 -20.33 -14.59
CA GLY A 10 -19.90 -19.08 -14.48
C GLY A 10 -18.89 -19.09 -13.32
N THR A 11 -19.16 -19.76 -12.21
CA THR A 11 -18.26 -19.75 -11.05
C THR A 11 -17.03 -20.64 -11.21
N ALA A 12 -17.10 -21.70 -12.02
CA ALA A 12 -15.97 -22.58 -12.32
C ALA A 12 -15.02 -21.96 -13.35
N GLU A 13 -15.56 -21.36 -14.41
CA GLU A 13 -14.78 -20.60 -15.40
C GLU A 13 -14.09 -19.39 -14.76
N LEU A 14 -14.77 -18.65 -13.87
CA LEU A 14 -14.17 -17.54 -13.12
C LEU A 14 -13.04 -18.00 -12.17
N ARG A 15 -13.10 -19.22 -11.62
CA ARG A 15 -12.01 -19.79 -10.80
C ARG A 15 -10.81 -20.19 -11.65
N LEU A 16 -11.04 -20.83 -12.80
CA LEU A 16 -9.99 -21.18 -13.74
C LEU A 16 -9.29 -19.94 -14.31
N LEU A 17 -10.05 -18.89 -14.64
CA LEU A 17 -9.50 -17.61 -15.07
C LEU A 17 -8.69 -16.93 -13.95
N SER A 18 -9.17 -17.01 -12.70
CA SER A 18 -8.45 -16.47 -11.53
C SER A 18 -7.15 -17.23 -11.26
N GLY A 19 -7.12 -18.56 -11.45
CA GLY A 19 -5.91 -19.36 -11.36
C GLY A 19 -4.91 -19.01 -12.47
N ALA A 20 -5.38 -18.88 -13.71
CA ALA A 20 -4.54 -18.47 -14.84
C ALA A 20 -3.94 -17.06 -14.66
N LEU A 21 -4.67 -16.12 -14.03
CA LEU A 21 -4.14 -14.80 -13.68
C LEU A 21 -3.12 -14.85 -12.54
N ALA A 22 -3.23 -15.83 -11.65
CA ALA A 22 -2.26 -16.05 -10.58
C ALA A 22 -0.94 -16.65 -11.10
N ASP A 23 -0.91 -17.27 -12.29
CA ASP A 23 0.32 -17.84 -12.87
C ASP A 23 0.86 -17.03 -14.07
N ALA A 24 0.10 -16.04 -14.55
CA ALA A 24 0.48 -15.22 -15.70
C ALA A 24 1.75 -14.36 -15.45
N SER A 25 2.55 -14.19 -16.52
CA SER A 25 3.70 -13.30 -16.56
C SER A 25 3.31 -11.82 -16.46
N ARG A 26 4.28 -10.96 -16.12
CA ARG A 26 4.10 -9.51 -15.98
C ARG A 26 3.50 -8.88 -17.24
N GLU A 27 4.01 -9.27 -18.41
CA GLU A 27 3.61 -8.75 -19.71
C GLU A 27 2.20 -9.22 -20.11
N GLN A 28 1.84 -10.46 -19.76
CA GLN A 28 0.48 -10.99 -19.98
C GLN A 28 -0.54 -10.28 -19.10
N LEU A 29 -0.22 -10.08 -17.83
CA LEU A 29 -1.09 -9.35 -16.91
C LEU A 29 -1.25 -7.88 -17.31
N ALA A 30 -0.21 -7.23 -17.83
CA ALA A 30 -0.30 -5.85 -18.30
C ALA A 30 -1.28 -5.72 -19.48
N ARG A 31 -1.20 -6.66 -20.44
CA ARG A 31 -2.13 -6.72 -21.58
C ARG A 31 -3.57 -6.99 -21.15
N VAL A 32 -3.78 -7.94 -20.24
CA VAL A 32 -5.13 -8.25 -19.72
C VAL A 32 -5.73 -7.03 -18.99
N VAL A 33 -4.94 -6.33 -18.18
CA VAL A 33 -5.40 -5.11 -17.51
C VAL A 33 -5.74 -4.01 -18.51
N SER A 34 -4.92 -3.79 -19.55
CA SER A 34 -5.21 -2.83 -20.61
C SER A 34 -6.53 -3.15 -21.32
N LEU A 35 -6.73 -4.43 -21.69
CA LEU A 35 -7.97 -4.88 -22.34
C LEU A 35 -9.20 -4.68 -21.45
N ILE A 36 -9.10 -4.96 -20.15
CA ILE A 36 -10.19 -4.73 -19.19
C ILE A 36 -10.44 -3.22 -18.97
N ASP A 37 -9.39 -2.41 -19.04
CA ASP A 37 -9.49 -0.95 -18.94
C ASP A 37 -10.25 -0.35 -20.14
N GLU A 38 -10.22 -1.00 -21.31
CA GLU A 38 -10.94 -0.61 -22.54
C GLU A 38 -12.40 -1.11 -22.63
N LEU A 39 -12.85 -1.98 -21.70
CA LEU A 39 -14.21 -2.53 -21.76
C LEU A 39 -15.30 -1.50 -21.43
N PRO A 40 -16.41 -1.44 -22.20
CA PRO A 40 -17.55 -0.55 -21.92
C PRO A 40 -18.30 -0.88 -20.63
N ASP A 41 -18.38 -2.17 -20.27
CA ASP A 41 -18.97 -2.66 -19.01
C ASP A 41 -17.92 -3.44 -18.20
N ARG A 42 -17.58 -2.88 -17.04
CA ARG A 42 -16.50 -3.36 -16.16
C ARG A 42 -17.03 -4.06 -14.93
N ALA A 43 -18.34 -4.16 -14.72
CA ALA A 43 -18.91 -4.72 -13.49
C ALA A 43 -18.51 -6.19 -13.25
N GLY A 44 -18.51 -7.01 -14.31
CA GLY A 44 -18.04 -8.40 -14.25
C GLY A 44 -16.52 -8.52 -14.09
N ALA A 45 -15.76 -7.66 -14.79
CA ALA A 45 -14.31 -7.66 -14.78
C ALA A 45 -13.71 -7.12 -13.47
N ASP A 46 -14.38 -6.17 -12.80
CA ASP A 46 -13.97 -5.63 -11.52
C ASP A 46 -13.94 -6.72 -10.44
N SER A 47 -14.90 -7.64 -10.43
CA SER A 47 -14.91 -8.76 -9.48
C SER A 47 -13.71 -9.70 -9.63
N LEU A 48 -13.23 -9.90 -10.86
CA LEU A 48 -12.02 -10.68 -11.17
C LEU A 48 -10.76 -9.89 -10.82
N LEU A 49 -10.72 -8.60 -11.14
CA LEU A 49 -9.61 -7.71 -10.80
C LEU A 49 -9.47 -7.52 -9.29
N GLU A 50 -10.54 -7.53 -8.50
CA GLU A 50 -10.47 -7.46 -7.03
C GLU A 50 -9.73 -8.66 -6.44
N ARG A 51 -9.85 -9.85 -7.04
CA ARG A 51 -9.09 -11.05 -6.61
C ARG A 51 -7.64 -11.02 -7.06
N ALA A 52 -7.37 -10.55 -8.28
CA ALA A 52 -6.01 -10.43 -8.83
C ALA A 52 -5.25 -9.19 -8.32
N ARG A 53 -5.93 -8.24 -7.66
CA ARG A 53 -5.39 -6.95 -7.20
C ARG A 53 -4.13 -7.03 -6.35
N PRO A 54 -3.99 -7.97 -5.38
CA PRO A 54 -2.77 -8.10 -4.60
C PRO A 54 -1.54 -8.31 -5.51
N ARG A 55 -1.63 -9.26 -6.44
CA ARG A 55 -0.57 -9.55 -7.41
C ARG A 55 -0.33 -8.41 -8.40
N LEU A 56 -1.40 -7.76 -8.87
CA LEU A 56 -1.26 -6.57 -9.74
C LEU A 56 -0.58 -5.39 -9.03
N ARG A 57 -0.78 -5.25 -7.71
CA ARG A 57 -0.06 -4.27 -6.87
C ARG A 57 1.40 -4.66 -6.67
N GLU A 58 1.69 -5.94 -6.47
CA GLU A 58 3.06 -6.45 -6.35
C GLU A 58 3.86 -6.25 -7.63
N LEU A 59 3.26 -6.53 -8.79
CA LEU A 59 3.91 -6.40 -10.10
C LEU A 59 4.07 -4.96 -10.61
N ASN A 60 3.46 -4.00 -9.89
CA ASN A 60 3.45 -2.57 -10.21
C ASN A 60 3.28 -2.31 -11.71
N LEU A 61 2.24 -2.90 -12.31
CA LEU A 61 2.03 -2.81 -13.74
C LEU A 61 1.61 -1.40 -14.12
N PRO A 62 2.26 -0.77 -15.13
CA PRO A 62 1.88 0.55 -15.59
C PRO A 62 0.49 0.46 -16.22
N ARG A 63 -0.49 1.07 -15.55
CA ARG A 63 -1.84 1.17 -16.09
C ARG A 63 -1.96 2.42 -16.94
N PRO A 64 -2.65 2.34 -18.09
CA PRO A 64 -2.89 3.51 -18.92
C PRO A 64 -3.66 4.57 -18.11
N LEU A 65 -3.29 5.82 -18.33
CA LEU A 65 -4.02 6.96 -17.81
C LEU A 65 -5.24 7.21 -18.71
N GLY A 66 -6.36 7.56 -18.09
CA GLY A 66 -7.55 8.06 -18.76
C GLY A 66 -8.22 9.12 -17.89
N PHE A 67 -9.21 9.83 -18.42
CA PHE A 67 -9.84 10.98 -17.78
C PHE A 67 -10.26 10.70 -16.33
N THR A 68 -11.06 9.66 -16.11
CA THR A 68 -11.53 9.28 -14.76
C THR A 68 -10.37 8.98 -13.82
N ARG A 69 -9.31 8.33 -14.30
CA ARG A 69 -8.13 8.01 -13.49
C ARG A 69 -7.35 9.26 -13.13
N LEU A 70 -7.12 10.16 -14.09
CA LEU A 70 -6.47 11.45 -13.85
C LEU A 70 -7.27 12.29 -12.85
N LEU A 71 -8.59 12.33 -12.99
CA LEU A 71 -9.51 13.07 -12.11
C LEU A 71 -9.37 12.60 -10.66
N PHE A 72 -9.33 11.30 -10.42
CA PHE A 72 -9.29 10.73 -9.07
C PHE A 72 -7.91 10.36 -8.56
N LEU A 73 -6.85 10.61 -9.34
CA LEU A 73 -5.48 10.26 -8.98
C LEU A 73 -5.02 10.88 -7.64
N PRO A 74 -5.35 12.14 -7.31
CA PRO A 74 -5.03 12.71 -5.99
C PRO A 74 -5.69 11.96 -4.82
N PHE A 75 -6.79 11.26 -5.07
CA PHE A 75 -7.58 10.53 -4.08
C PHE A 75 -7.31 9.02 -4.06
N ASP A 76 -6.39 8.49 -4.86
CA ASP A 76 -6.27 7.03 -5.11
C ASP A 76 -6.28 6.18 -3.82
N MET A 77 -5.60 6.64 -2.77
CA MET A 77 -5.52 5.95 -1.47
C MET A 77 -6.74 6.13 -0.56
N LEU A 78 -7.68 6.99 -0.94
CA LEU A 78 -8.98 7.19 -0.28
C LEU A 78 -10.11 6.47 -1.03
N ILE A 79 -9.83 5.84 -2.17
CA ILE A 79 -10.83 5.08 -2.95
C ILE A 79 -10.92 3.65 -2.43
N VAL A 80 -12.09 3.29 -1.91
CA VAL A 80 -12.35 1.99 -1.29
C VAL A 80 -13.38 1.17 -2.08
N PRO A 81 -13.36 -0.18 -2.01
CA PRO A 81 -14.47 -0.97 -2.52
C PRO A 81 -15.77 -0.64 -1.76
N PRO A 82 -16.95 -0.85 -2.37
CA PRO A 82 -18.24 -0.56 -1.72
C PRO A 82 -18.43 -1.23 -0.37
N SER A 83 -17.90 -2.45 -0.19
CA SER A 83 -17.98 -3.21 1.07
C SER A 83 -17.20 -2.59 2.24
N ALA A 84 -16.19 -1.77 1.95
CA ALA A 84 -15.37 -1.08 2.96
C ALA A 84 -15.77 0.40 3.12
N TRP A 85 -16.79 0.85 2.39
CA TRP A 85 -17.27 2.21 2.48
C TRP A 85 -18.35 2.36 3.55
N ALA A 86 -18.24 3.42 4.35
CA ALA A 86 -19.22 3.79 5.35
C ALA A 86 -19.75 5.22 5.08
N PRO A 87 -21.08 5.45 5.17
CA PRO A 87 -21.68 6.77 5.12
C PRO A 87 -21.02 7.75 6.09
N GLY A 88 -20.82 9.00 5.66
CA GLY A 88 -20.10 10.03 6.43
C GLY A 88 -18.58 9.80 6.61
N GLY A 89 -18.08 8.58 6.36
CA GLY A 89 -16.65 8.26 6.41
C GLY A 89 -15.86 9.01 5.33
N PRO A 90 -14.53 9.12 5.46
CA PRO A 90 -13.70 9.97 4.60
C PRO A 90 -13.35 9.38 3.23
N ALA A 91 -13.60 8.09 3.05
CA ALA A 91 -13.30 7.39 1.82
C ALA A 91 -14.31 7.71 0.69
N ILE A 92 -13.90 7.46 -0.55
CA ILE A 92 -14.73 7.57 -1.74
C ILE A 92 -15.03 6.14 -2.22
N PRO A 93 -16.31 5.73 -2.33
CA PRO A 93 -16.63 4.39 -2.82
C PRO A 93 -16.35 4.32 -4.31
N ARG A 94 -15.75 3.21 -4.77
CA ARG A 94 -15.40 3.01 -6.18
C ARG A 94 -16.60 3.14 -7.14
N THR A 95 -17.81 2.80 -6.67
CA THR A 95 -19.07 2.97 -7.42
C THR A 95 -19.41 4.43 -7.72
N ALA A 96 -18.91 5.39 -6.94
CA ALA A 96 -19.12 6.82 -7.19
C ALA A 96 -18.28 7.37 -8.33
N LEU A 97 -17.13 6.74 -8.65
CA LEU A 97 -16.14 7.35 -9.55
C LEU A 97 -16.72 7.62 -10.94
N ARG A 98 -17.39 6.63 -11.53
CA ARG A 98 -17.99 6.74 -12.87
C ARG A 98 -19.10 7.80 -12.93
N VAL A 99 -19.92 7.85 -11.89
CA VAL A 99 -21.05 8.79 -11.82
C VAL A 99 -20.55 10.23 -11.68
N LEU A 100 -19.54 10.44 -10.83
CA LEU A 100 -18.92 11.74 -10.63
C LEU A 100 -18.08 12.17 -11.85
N SER A 101 -17.33 11.26 -12.48
CA SER A 101 -16.55 11.56 -13.68
C SER A 101 -17.46 11.95 -14.84
N ALA A 102 -18.54 11.21 -15.08
CA ALA A 102 -19.52 11.54 -16.12
C ALA A 102 -20.16 12.93 -15.90
N ALA A 103 -20.45 13.29 -14.64
CA ALA A 103 -20.97 14.62 -14.32
C ALA A 103 -19.94 15.73 -14.62
N VAL A 104 -18.66 15.49 -14.32
CA VAL A 104 -17.57 16.42 -14.64
C VAL A 104 -17.36 16.51 -16.16
N GLU A 105 -17.30 15.37 -16.86
CA GLU A 105 -17.16 15.30 -18.32
C GLU A 105 -18.29 16.05 -19.03
N GLY A 106 -19.55 15.80 -18.63
CA GLY A 106 -20.70 16.49 -19.21
C GLY A 106 -20.67 18.00 -18.99
N LYS A 107 -20.11 18.46 -17.87
CA LYS A 107 -19.98 19.89 -17.58
C LYS A 107 -18.82 20.57 -18.33
N LEU A 108 -17.70 19.87 -18.51
CA LEU A 108 -16.51 20.37 -19.22
C LEU A 108 -16.65 20.25 -20.75
N GLY A 109 -17.46 19.32 -21.23
CA GLY A 109 -17.75 19.13 -22.65
C GLY A 109 -16.49 18.86 -23.49
N PRO A 110 -16.23 19.63 -24.57
CA PRO A 110 -15.07 19.41 -25.45
C PRO A 110 -13.72 19.42 -24.75
N GLU A 111 -13.60 20.16 -23.65
CA GLU A 111 -12.34 20.21 -22.89
C GLU A 111 -12.03 18.88 -22.21
N ALA A 112 -13.04 18.16 -21.71
CA ALA A 112 -12.86 16.83 -21.14
C ALA A 112 -12.35 15.83 -22.19
N ALA A 113 -12.92 15.87 -23.39
CA ALA A 113 -12.48 15.01 -24.51
C ALA A 113 -11.02 15.30 -24.92
N ARG A 114 -10.61 16.58 -24.92
CA ARG A 114 -9.21 16.95 -25.17
C ARG A 114 -8.28 16.41 -24.08
N ILE A 115 -8.64 16.59 -22.81
CA ILE A 115 -7.83 16.08 -21.68
C ILE A 115 -7.71 14.56 -21.73
N ASP A 116 -8.78 13.84 -22.09
CA ASP A 116 -8.75 12.39 -22.24
C ASP A 116 -7.83 11.95 -23.39
N ALA A 117 -7.91 12.62 -24.55
CA ALA A 117 -7.01 12.37 -25.66
C ALA A 117 -5.54 12.62 -25.28
N ASP A 118 -5.25 13.67 -24.51
CA ASP A 118 -3.91 13.98 -24.01
C ASP A 118 -3.42 12.98 -22.94
N CYS A 119 -4.31 12.15 -22.36
CA CYS A 119 -3.93 11.05 -21.48
C CYS A 119 -3.38 9.83 -22.25
N ALA A 120 -3.63 9.74 -23.56
CA ALA A 120 -3.25 8.58 -24.36
C ALA A 120 -1.73 8.30 -24.28
N GLY A 121 -1.38 7.05 -23.97
CA GLY A 121 0.02 6.62 -23.82
C GLY A 121 0.72 7.11 -22.55
N LEU A 122 0.02 7.83 -21.66
CA LEU A 122 0.54 8.20 -20.36
C LEU A 122 0.27 7.11 -19.32
N THR A 123 1.14 7.04 -18.32
CA THR A 123 1.01 6.15 -17.16
C THR A 123 1.23 6.95 -15.88
N ALA A 124 0.90 6.37 -14.73
CA ALA A 124 1.12 6.99 -13.41
C ALA A 124 2.60 7.31 -13.10
N GLU A 125 3.54 6.77 -13.89
CA GLU A 125 4.99 6.95 -13.73
C GLU A 125 5.52 8.25 -14.37
N GLN A 126 4.64 9.08 -14.93
CA GLN A 126 5.01 10.35 -15.58
C GLN A 126 4.45 11.55 -14.79
N PRO A 127 4.96 11.81 -13.57
CA PRO A 127 4.36 12.75 -12.61
C PRO A 127 4.28 14.19 -13.12
N GLU A 128 5.25 14.64 -13.91
CA GLU A 128 5.27 15.99 -14.48
C GLU A 128 4.18 16.22 -15.55
N LYS A 129 3.95 15.21 -16.39
CA LYS A 129 2.87 15.26 -17.40
C LYS A 129 1.50 15.19 -16.73
N ILE A 130 1.37 14.34 -15.71
CA ILE A 130 0.16 14.26 -14.89
C ILE A 130 -0.12 15.61 -14.23
N LEU A 131 0.88 16.28 -13.67
CA LEU A 131 0.71 17.61 -13.06
C LEU A 131 0.27 18.65 -14.10
N THR A 132 0.80 18.56 -15.32
CA THR A 132 0.42 19.45 -16.43
C THR A 132 -1.07 19.30 -16.78
N LEU A 133 -1.54 18.07 -16.98
CA LEU A 133 -2.96 17.81 -17.24
C LEU A 133 -3.83 18.11 -16.01
N GLY A 134 -3.33 17.80 -14.81
CA GLY A 134 -4.01 18.06 -13.54
C GLY A 134 -4.25 19.54 -13.27
N ARG A 135 -3.34 20.43 -13.69
CA ARG A 135 -3.52 21.89 -13.63
C ARG A 135 -4.72 22.37 -14.46
N MET A 136 -5.01 21.70 -15.57
CA MET A 136 -6.18 21.99 -16.40
C MET A 136 -7.44 21.36 -15.79
N LEU A 137 -7.36 20.09 -15.37
CA LEU A 137 -8.51 19.32 -14.95
C LEU A 137 -9.01 19.63 -13.54
N TRP A 138 -8.15 19.56 -12.52
CA TRP A 138 -8.61 19.51 -11.13
C TRP A 138 -9.30 20.80 -10.68
N PRO A 139 -8.77 22.01 -10.95
CA PRO A 139 -9.47 23.25 -10.61
C PRO A 139 -10.83 23.40 -11.31
N ALA A 140 -10.93 22.94 -12.57
CA ALA A 140 -12.19 22.95 -13.32
C ALA A 140 -13.20 21.95 -12.71
N ALA A 141 -12.75 20.74 -12.38
CA ALA A 141 -13.57 19.70 -11.76
C ALA A 141 -14.14 20.13 -10.40
N ALA A 142 -13.39 20.91 -9.62
CA ALA A 142 -13.83 21.44 -8.33
C ALA A 142 -15.12 22.31 -8.43
N HIS A 143 -15.42 22.84 -9.62
CA HIS A 143 -16.60 23.66 -9.88
C HIS A 143 -17.62 22.97 -10.80
N ALA A 144 -17.35 21.74 -11.23
CA ALA A 144 -18.12 21.08 -12.27
C ALA A 144 -19.31 20.26 -11.74
N LEU A 145 -19.24 19.79 -10.49
CA LEU A 145 -20.27 18.93 -9.93
C LEU A 145 -21.59 19.67 -9.66
N PRO A 146 -22.76 19.07 -9.98
CA PRO A 146 -24.06 19.70 -9.81
C PRO A 146 -24.51 19.87 -8.35
N GLY A 147 -25.49 20.77 -8.15
CA GLY A 147 -26.15 21.05 -6.87
C GLY A 147 -26.89 19.84 -6.27
N SER A 148 -27.47 19.01 -7.13
CA SER A 148 -28.20 17.78 -6.81
C SER A 148 -27.42 16.54 -7.25
N SER A 149 -27.83 15.36 -6.76
CA SER A 149 -27.21 14.09 -7.16
C SER A 149 -27.31 13.91 -8.69
N PRO A 150 -26.20 13.57 -9.37
CA PRO A 150 -26.18 13.33 -10.81
C PRO A 150 -26.93 12.05 -11.19
N GLU A 151 -27.21 11.92 -12.49
CA GLU A 151 -27.84 10.73 -13.05
C GLU A 151 -27.05 9.46 -12.74
N GLY A 152 -27.75 8.38 -12.36
CA GLY A 152 -27.13 7.11 -12.02
C GLY A 152 -26.55 7.02 -10.59
N TRP A 153 -26.66 8.08 -9.77
CA TRP A 153 -26.16 8.07 -8.38
C TRP A 153 -26.81 6.97 -7.52
N GLU A 154 -28.14 6.95 -7.44
CA GLU A 154 -28.86 5.94 -6.65
C GLU A 154 -28.74 4.55 -7.28
N ALA A 155 -28.72 4.45 -8.61
CA ALA A 155 -28.49 3.20 -9.34
C ALA A 155 -27.10 2.60 -9.05
N ALA A 156 -26.12 3.43 -8.67
CA ALA A 156 -24.80 2.98 -8.20
C ALA A 156 -24.81 2.50 -6.73
N GLY A 157 -25.98 2.40 -6.10
CA GLY A 157 -26.16 1.94 -4.72
C GLY A 157 -25.81 2.99 -3.66
N LEU A 158 -25.74 4.27 -4.04
CA LEU A 158 -25.33 5.36 -3.16
C LEU A 158 -26.55 6.14 -2.66
N PRO A 159 -26.72 6.34 -1.33
CA PRO A 159 -27.83 7.13 -0.81
C PRO A 159 -27.74 8.59 -1.26
N ALA A 160 -28.88 9.20 -1.65
CA ALA A 160 -28.92 10.60 -2.08
C ALA A 160 -28.38 11.58 -1.01
N ARG A 161 -28.62 11.29 0.27
CA ARG A 161 -28.12 12.10 1.41
C ARG A 161 -26.59 12.20 1.50
N GLU A 162 -25.87 11.25 0.91
CA GLU A 162 -24.40 11.21 0.94
C GLU A 162 -23.78 12.03 -0.18
N TYR A 163 -24.55 12.38 -1.22
CA TYR A 163 -24.04 13.14 -2.36
C TYR A 163 -23.45 14.50 -1.96
N PRO A 164 -24.11 15.35 -1.14
CA PRO A 164 -23.54 16.65 -0.77
C PRO A 164 -22.19 16.53 -0.05
N VAL A 165 -22.03 15.51 0.79
CA VAL A 165 -20.79 15.26 1.54
C VAL A 165 -19.67 14.81 0.61
N LEU A 166 -19.95 13.85 -0.28
CA LEU A 166 -18.95 13.37 -1.25
C LEU A 166 -18.61 14.45 -2.29
N ARG A 167 -19.59 15.24 -2.73
CA ARG A 167 -19.37 16.38 -3.63
C ARG A 167 -18.41 17.38 -3.01
N GLU A 168 -18.69 17.84 -1.79
CA GLU A 168 -17.86 18.83 -1.13
C GLU A 168 -16.43 18.32 -0.92
N ARG A 169 -16.29 17.05 -0.52
CA ARG A 169 -14.98 16.41 -0.37
C ARG A 169 -14.18 16.34 -1.67
N CYS A 170 -14.82 15.91 -2.76
CA CYS A 170 -14.17 15.83 -4.06
C CYS A 170 -13.79 17.22 -4.56
N ALA A 171 -14.70 18.19 -4.43
CA ALA A 171 -14.45 19.57 -4.81
C ALA A 171 -13.28 20.18 -4.04
N ALA A 172 -13.24 20.03 -2.72
CA ALA A 172 -12.15 20.52 -1.89
C ALA A 172 -10.80 19.88 -2.26
N GLY A 173 -10.75 18.55 -2.40
CA GLY A 173 -9.50 17.88 -2.77
C GLY A 173 -9.03 18.22 -4.19
N TRP A 174 -9.93 18.37 -5.16
CA TRP A 174 -9.58 18.83 -6.52
C TRP A 174 -9.08 20.27 -6.55
N ARG A 175 -9.69 21.16 -5.76
CA ARG A 175 -9.28 22.58 -5.69
C ARG A 175 -7.82 22.72 -5.24
N HIS A 176 -7.39 21.89 -4.30
CA HIS A 176 -6.02 21.90 -3.76
C HIS A 176 -5.09 20.86 -4.40
N ALA A 177 -5.60 20.01 -5.31
CA ALA A 177 -4.86 18.87 -5.86
C ALA A 177 -3.53 19.29 -6.53
N VAL A 178 -3.49 20.43 -7.21
CA VAL A 178 -2.28 20.94 -7.87
C VAL A 178 -1.15 21.20 -6.86
N ALA A 179 -1.48 21.79 -5.71
CA ALA A 179 -0.51 22.06 -4.65
C ALA A 179 -0.16 20.79 -3.84
N ILE A 180 -1.13 19.89 -3.68
CA ILE A 180 -0.97 18.63 -2.96
C ILE A 180 -0.13 17.61 -3.74
N TRP A 181 -0.21 17.62 -5.07
CA TRP A 181 0.38 16.58 -5.93
C TRP A 181 1.89 16.38 -5.74
N PRO A 182 2.75 17.43 -5.74
CA PRO A 182 4.18 17.24 -5.49
C PRO A 182 4.48 16.60 -4.13
N ALA A 183 3.76 17.01 -3.08
CA ALA A 183 3.90 16.42 -1.74
C ALA A 183 3.41 14.97 -1.70
N LEU A 184 2.37 14.60 -2.45
CA LEU A 184 1.91 13.20 -2.59
C LEU A 184 2.95 12.30 -3.25
N GLN A 185 3.71 12.81 -4.23
CA GLN A 185 4.76 12.04 -4.89
C GLN A 185 5.94 11.77 -3.93
N ALA A 186 6.28 12.73 -3.08
CA ALA A 186 7.32 12.59 -2.06
C ALA A 186 6.84 11.89 -0.77
N ALA A 187 5.54 11.57 -0.66
CA ALA A 187 4.95 11.16 0.61
C ALA A 187 5.52 9.86 1.18
N ALA A 188 5.85 8.89 0.32
CA ALA A 188 6.34 7.58 0.75
C ALA A 188 7.67 7.66 1.53
N GLU A 189 8.50 8.68 1.23
CA GLU A 189 9.76 8.96 1.92
C GLU A 189 9.58 9.97 3.07
N GLY A 190 8.41 10.60 3.15
CA GLY A 190 8.14 11.73 4.03
C GLY A 190 8.40 13.02 3.26
N PRO A 191 7.35 13.77 2.88
CA PRO A 191 7.53 14.90 1.98
C PRO A 191 8.36 15.99 2.67
N PRO A 192 9.30 16.65 1.96
CA PRO A 192 10.01 17.82 2.48
C PRO A 192 9.05 18.84 3.07
N GLU A 193 9.41 19.47 4.20
CA GLU A 193 8.51 20.38 4.93
C GLU A 193 7.98 21.50 4.02
N VAL A 194 8.80 22.01 3.11
CA VAL A 194 8.40 23.06 2.15
C VAL A 194 7.24 22.60 1.26
N LEU A 195 7.31 21.37 0.73
CA LEU A 195 6.23 20.81 -0.10
C LEU A 195 4.98 20.52 0.73
N ALA A 196 5.16 19.95 1.92
CA ALA A 196 4.05 19.68 2.83
C ALA A 196 3.33 20.97 3.24
N ARG A 197 4.08 22.05 3.45
CA ARG A 197 3.56 23.38 3.78
C ARG A 197 2.73 23.94 2.63
N GLN A 198 3.29 23.97 1.42
CA GLN A 198 2.60 24.44 0.21
C GLN A 198 1.31 23.65 -0.05
N ALA A 199 1.32 22.34 0.17
CA ALA A 199 0.16 21.47 0.00
C ALA A 199 -0.97 21.76 0.99
N LEU A 200 -0.65 22.18 2.22
CA LEU A 200 -1.62 22.36 3.30
C LEU A 200 -2.09 23.81 3.49
N GLU A 201 -1.29 24.80 3.09
CA GLU A 201 -1.53 26.21 3.37
C GLU A 201 -2.85 26.71 2.76
N GLY A 202 -3.11 26.44 1.47
CA GLY A 202 -4.36 26.82 0.82
C GLY A 202 -5.59 26.15 1.46
N ALA A 203 -5.48 24.87 1.80
CA ALA A 203 -6.56 24.13 2.43
C ALA A 203 -6.82 24.61 3.88
N ALA A 204 -5.77 24.95 4.62
CA ALA A 204 -5.86 25.52 5.97
C ALA A 204 -6.53 26.90 5.96
N ALA A 205 -6.22 27.74 4.97
CA ALA A 205 -6.85 29.05 4.79
C ALA A 205 -8.33 28.95 4.41
N GLU A 206 -8.71 27.94 3.63
CA GLU A 206 -10.11 27.71 3.23
C GLU A 206 -10.99 27.26 4.42
N GLY A 207 -10.47 26.38 5.27
CA GLY A 207 -11.15 25.98 6.51
C GLY A 207 -10.95 24.52 6.88
N GLY A 208 -11.53 24.11 8.02
CA GLY A 208 -11.26 22.80 8.60
C GLY A 208 -11.63 21.62 7.69
N ALA A 209 -12.72 21.70 6.93
CA ALA A 209 -13.14 20.61 6.04
C ALA A 209 -12.16 20.38 4.89
N ALA A 210 -11.71 21.46 4.22
CA ALA A 210 -10.72 21.36 3.14
C ALA A 210 -9.37 20.86 3.66
N LEU A 211 -8.94 21.36 4.82
CA LEU A 211 -7.73 20.90 5.50
C LEU A 211 -7.80 19.41 5.83
N GLU A 212 -8.95 18.92 6.31
CA GLU A 212 -9.16 17.51 6.63
C GLU A 212 -9.00 16.61 5.40
N VAL A 213 -9.50 17.05 4.24
CA VAL A 213 -9.36 16.32 2.96
C VAL A 213 -7.90 16.28 2.52
N ALA A 214 -7.23 17.44 2.46
CA ALA A 214 -5.84 17.54 2.07
C ALA A 214 -4.92 16.68 2.97
N LEU A 215 -5.13 16.76 4.28
CA LEU A 215 -4.37 16.01 5.26
C LEU A 215 -4.56 14.50 5.09
N ARG A 216 -5.80 14.02 4.87
CA ARG A 216 -6.05 12.59 4.62
C ARG A 216 -5.45 12.09 3.33
N MET A 217 -5.46 12.88 2.26
CA MET A 217 -4.82 12.52 1.00
C MET A 217 -3.32 12.29 1.23
N LEU A 218 -2.64 13.24 1.90
CA LEU A 218 -1.21 13.15 2.18
C LEU A 218 -0.88 11.99 3.13
N MET A 219 -1.58 11.91 4.27
CA MET A 219 -1.33 10.88 5.29
C MET A 219 -1.53 9.46 4.76
N ALA A 220 -2.42 9.25 3.80
CA ALA A 220 -2.67 7.92 3.25
C ALA A 220 -1.44 7.33 2.52
N ARG A 221 -0.46 8.15 2.13
CA ARG A 221 0.83 7.71 1.55
C ARG A 221 2.05 8.02 2.42
N ALA A 222 1.89 8.85 3.45
CA ALA A 222 3.00 9.36 4.23
C ALA A 222 3.68 8.28 5.09
N SER A 223 5.01 8.24 5.07
CA SER A 223 5.79 7.51 6.10
C SER A 223 5.71 8.20 7.48
N ARG A 224 5.53 9.53 7.48
CA ARG A 224 5.47 10.39 8.67
C ARG A 224 4.16 11.20 8.77
N PRO A 225 3.02 10.54 9.01
CA PRO A 225 1.70 11.17 9.04
C PRO A 225 1.47 12.10 10.25
N ALA A 226 2.10 11.85 11.39
CA ALA A 226 1.97 12.68 12.59
C ALA A 226 2.66 14.04 12.39
N SER A 227 3.83 14.06 11.76
CA SER A 227 4.50 15.30 11.33
C SER A 227 3.61 16.18 10.44
N LEU A 228 2.86 15.59 9.51
CA LEU A 228 1.91 16.31 8.66
C LEU A 228 0.75 16.90 9.47
N ALA A 229 0.19 16.14 10.41
CA ALA A 229 -0.87 16.63 11.28
C ALA A 229 -0.39 17.77 12.18
N THR A 230 0.82 17.69 12.75
CA THR A 230 1.43 18.78 13.52
C THR A 230 1.67 20.02 12.66
N LEU A 231 2.15 19.85 11.42
CA LEU A 231 2.31 20.97 10.50
C LEU A 231 0.97 21.64 10.17
N ALA A 232 -0.08 20.85 9.89
CA ALA A 232 -1.43 21.35 9.64
C ALA A 232 -1.97 22.19 10.82
N ILE A 233 -1.75 21.74 12.05
CA ILE A 233 -2.13 22.49 13.27
C ILE A 233 -1.37 23.83 13.34
N ARG A 234 -0.07 23.85 13.04
CA ARG A 234 0.76 25.07 13.07
C ARG A 234 0.39 26.08 11.97
N LEU A 235 -0.01 25.59 10.80
CA LEU A 235 -0.40 26.44 9.66
C LEU A 235 -1.75 27.12 9.83
N SER A 236 -2.57 26.59 10.73
CA SER A 236 -3.91 27.12 10.93
C SER A 236 -3.85 28.42 11.74
N PRO A 237 -4.71 29.41 11.42
CA PRO A 237 -4.76 30.66 12.17
C PRO A 237 -4.83 30.39 13.68
N SER A 238 -4.03 31.14 14.46
CA SER A 238 -3.87 30.91 15.90
C SER A 238 -5.22 30.85 16.60
N GLY A 239 -5.56 29.66 17.14
CA GLY A 239 -6.83 29.43 17.84
C GLY A 239 -7.93 28.74 17.02
N SER A 240 -7.68 28.30 15.78
CA SER A 240 -8.66 27.53 15.00
C SER A 240 -8.91 26.13 15.60
N ALA A 241 -9.88 26.05 16.51
CA ALA A 241 -10.36 24.78 17.08
C ALA A 241 -10.90 23.83 16.00
N GLN A 242 -11.30 24.34 14.83
CA GLN A 242 -11.77 23.53 13.71
C GLN A 242 -10.61 22.78 13.04
N ALA A 243 -9.49 23.47 12.78
CA ALA A 243 -8.34 22.84 12.17
C ALA A 243 -7.65 21.82 13.09
N ALA A 244 -7.58 22.13 14.39
CA ALA A 244 -7.14 21.16 15.39
C ALA A 244 -8.03 19.89 15.34
N ARG A 245 -9.37 20.05 15.35
CA ARG A 245 -10.30 18.92 15.22
C ARG A 245 -10.13 18.12 13.93
N ALA A 246 -9.93 18.80 12.79
CA ALA A 246 -9.67 18.15 11.51
C ALA A 246 -8.39 17.30 11.55
N ALA A 247 -7.29 17.86 12.09
CA ALA A 247 -6.03 17.13 12.25
C ALA A 247 -6.16 15.94 13.21
N GLN A 248 -6.85 16.12 14.34
CA GLN A 248 -7.10 15.03 15.28
C GLN A 248 -7.95 13.92 14.65
N GLY A 249 -9.04 14.26 13.96
CA GLY A 249 -9.89 13.29 13.28
C GLY A 249 -9.19 12.54 12.14
N ALA A 250 -8.27 13.19 11.43
CA ALA A 250 -7.43 12.54 10.42
C ALA A 250 -6.45 11.53 11.05
N VAL A 251 -5.85 11.86 12.20
CA VAL A 251 -4.99 10.97 12.98
C VAL A 251 -5.76 9.75 13.50
N ASP A 252 -6.92 9.97 14.09
CA ASP A 252 -7.71 8.89 14.69
C ASP A 252 -8.16 7.88 13.63
N GLU A 253 -8.63 8.36 12.48
CA GLU A 253 -8.97 7.54 11.32
C GLU A 253 -7.74 6.81 10.75
N TYR A 254 -6.60 7.50 10.62
CA TYR A 254 -5.39 6.90 10.09
C TYR A 254 -4.93 5.71 10.95
N LEU A 255 -4.88 5.90 12.28
CA LEU A 255 -4.51 4.83 13.21
C LEU A 255 -5.51 3.69 13.17
N HIS A 256 -6.82 3.99 13.16
CA HIS A 256 -7.86 2.97 13.09
C HIS A 256 -7.77 2.13 11.80
N ARG A 257 -7.57 2.77 10.65
CA ARG A 257 -7.41 2.07 9.38
C ARG A 257 -6.14 1.21 9.34
N ARG A 258 -5.05 1.70 9.92
CA ARG A 258 -3.79 0.93 10.03
C ARG A 258 -3.98 -0.31 10.89
N GLU A 259 -4.63 -0.18 12.03
CA GLU A 259 -4.96 -1.31 12.92
C GLU A 259 -5.78 -2.38 12.21
N LEU A 260 -6.86 -1.99 11.51
CA LEU A 260 -7.67 -2.91 10.70
C LEU A 260 -6.86 -3.55 9.55
N GLY A 261 -5.97 -2.79 8.93
CA GLY A 261 -5.10 -3.27 7.85
C GLY A 261 -4.11 -4.34 8.30
N VAL A 262 -3.58 -4.23 9.51
CA VAL A 262 -2.68 -5.25 10.07
C VAL A 262 -3.47 -6.50 10.47
N ALA A 263 -4.65 -6.36 11.08
CA ALA A 263 -5.49 -7.49 11.47
C ALA A 263 -5.95 -8.36 10.28
N THR A 264 -6.11 -7.77 9.11
CA THR A 264 -6.57 -8.45 7.89
C THR A 264 -5.44 -9.02 7.02
N ALA A 265 -4.17 -8.79 7.39
CA ALA A 265 -3.01 -9.21 6.58
C ALA A 265 -2.61 -10.68 6.77
N GLY A 266 -3.19 -11.38 7.74
CA GLY A 266 -2.71 -12.65 8.31
C GLY A 266 -2.83 -13.93 7.47
N ASP A 267 -2.76 -13.90 6.14
CA ASP A 267 -2.97 -15.14 5.34
C ASP A 267 -2.25 -15.22 3.97
N ARG A 268 -1.04 -14.68 3.78
CA ARG A 268 -0.45 -14.63 2.42
C ARG A 268 0.96 -15.15 2.30
N CYS A 269 1.18 -16.41 1.92
CA CYS A 269 2.51 -16.96 1.58
C CYS A 269 3.29 -16.04 0.58
N GLY A 270 4.61 -15.85 0.79
CA GLY A 270 5.44 -14.82 0.13
C GLY A 270 5.87 -13.64 1.03
N GLN A 271 5.84 -13.84 2.35
CA GLN A 271 5.70 -12.80 3.40
C GLN A 271 6.97 -12.07 3.78
N ALA A 272 8.13 -12.71 3.73
CA ALA A 272 9.35 -12.25 4.40
C ALA A 272 9.78 -10.82 4.02
N ARG A 273 9.91 -10.53 2.72
CA ARG A 273 10.29 -9.19 2.22
C ARG A 273 9.26 -8.13 2.62
N ARG A 274 7.98 -8.49 2.54
CA ARG A 274 6.86 -7.60 2.87
C ARG A 274 6.81 -7.31 4.37
N ALA A 275 6.96 -8.33 5.19
CA ALA A 275 7.01 -8.23 6.65
C ALA A 275 8.17 -7.32 7.09
N ALA A 276 9.38 -7.48 6.52
CA ALA A 276 10.51 -6.61 6.82
C ALA A 276 10.24 -5.13 6.46
N ALA A 277 9.61 -4.87 5.32
CA ALA A 277 9.26 -3.53 4.86
C ALA A 277 8.14 -2.91 5.71
N ASP A 278 7.10 -3.67 6.04
CA ASP A 278 6.00 -3.23 6.89
C ASP A 278 6.49 -2.94 8.32
N ALA A 279 7.38 -3.78 8.87
CA ALA A 279 7.99 -3.54 10.17
C ALA A 279 8.82 -2.26 10.22
N LEU A 280 9.62 -2.01 9.19
CA LEU A 280 10.37 -0.76 9.07
C LEU A 280 9.41 0.43 9.01
N ALA A 281 8.35 0.34 8.21
CA ALA A 281 7.34 1.38 8.09
C ALA A 281 6.64 1.66 9.43
N VAL A 282 6.34 0.63 10.22
CA VAL A 282 5.74 0.76 11.56
C VAL A 282 6.73 1.36 12.56
N CYS A 283 8.03 1.06 12.47
CA CYS A 283 9.04 1.71 13.31
C CYS A 283 9.12 3.22 13.02
N VAL A 284 9.21 3.60 11.75
CA VAL A 284 9.22 5.01 11.33
C VAL A 284 7.94 5.72 11.77
N LEU A 285 6.80 5.03 11.65
CA LEU A 285 5.51 5.54 12.10
C LEU A 285 5.48 5.79 13.61
N ALA A 286 5.99 4.84 14.41
CA ALA A 286 6.01 4.96 15.86
C ALA A 286 6.89 6.13 16.30
N GLU A 287 8.08 6.26 15.74
CA GLU A 287 9.01 7.36 16.02
C GLU A 287 8.39 8.72 15.68
N ASP A 288 7.70 8.83 14.54
CA ASP A 288 7.01 10.05 14.12
C ASP A 288 5.90 10.45 15.12
N PHE A 289 5.08 9.48 15.54
CA PHE A 289 4.03 9.74 16.53
C PHE A 289 4.57 10.10 17.91
N GLU A 290 5.61 9.41 18.37
CA GLU A 290 6.29 9.68 19.65
C GLU A 290 6.90 11.09 19.66
N ALA A 291 7.44 11.57 18.53
CA ALA A 291 7.98 12.92 18.40
C ALA A 291 6.90 14.02 18.28
N SER A 292 5.71 13.70 17.77
CA SER A 292 4.68 14.69 17.42
C SER A 292 3.87 15.28 18.59
N GLY A 293 3.90 14.64 19.77
CA GLY A 293 3.01 14.96 20.89
C GLY A 293 1.54 14.57 20.68
N LEU A 294 1.16 14.00 19.53
CA LEU A 294 -0.22 13.63 19.20
C LEU A 294 -0.72 12.35 19.92
N LEU A 295 0.16 11.70 20.68
CA LEU A 295 -0.13 10.53 21.52
C LEU A 295 -0.66 10.87 22.92
N GLY A 296 -1.07 12.12 23.18
CA GLY A 296 -1.60 12.54 24.48
C GLY A 296 -2.81 11.72 24.96
N LEU A 297 -3.62 11.19 24.04
CA LEU A 297 -4.79 10.35 24.36
C LEU A 297 -4.39 8.88 24.60
N PRO A 298 -4.81 8.24 25.71
CA PRO A 298 -4.53 6.83 25.99
C PRO A 298 -4.91 5.88 24.85
N ALA A 299 -6.10 6.07 24.26
CA ALA A 299 -6.60 5.25 23.16
C ALA A 299 -5.67 5.23 21.94
N ARG A 300 -4.94 6.33 21.67
CA ARG A 300 -3.97 6.38 20.55
C ARG A 300 -2.71 5.62 20.85
N ARG A 301 -2.23 5.70 22.10
CA ARG A 301 -1.08 4.91 22.56
C ARG A 301 -1.39 3.42 22.47
N GLU A 302 -2.59 3.03 22.92
CA GLU A 302 -3.08 1.64 22.83
C GLU A 302 -3.14 1.15 21.37
N ARG A 303 -3.73 1.93 20.45
CA ARG A 303 -3.77 1.59 19.01
C ARG A 303 -2.37 1.45 18.40
N LEU A 304 -1.46 2.39 18.69
CA LEU A 304 -0.09 2.31 18.18
C LEU A 304 0.63 1.07 18.72
N GLN A 305 0.42 0.73 20.00
CA GLN A 305 0.95 -0.51 20.59
C GLN A 305 0.34 -1.76 19.95
N ALA A 306 -0.95 -1.78 19.66
CA ALA A 306 -1.61 -2.88 18.97
C ALA A 306 -1.02 -3.10 17.56
N ILE A 307 -0.83 -2.02 16.80
CA ILE A 307 -0.16 -2.06 15.49
C ILE A 307 1.27 -2.61 15.61
N ARG A 308 2.05 -2.16 16.59
CA ARG A 308 3.42 -2.65 16.84
C ARG A 308 3.45 -4.14 17.15
N ARG A 309 2.57 -4.60 18.06
CA ARG A 309 2.48 -6.01 18.46
C ARG A 309 2.11 -6.90 17.29
N ALA A 310 1.02 -6.59 16.60
CA ALA A 310 0.56 -7.39 15.47
C ALA A 310 1.61 -7.44 14.34
N THR A 311 2.31 -6.33 14.08
CA THR A 311 3.42 -6.32 13.10
C THR A 311 4.62 -7.16 13.56
N ALA A 312 4.95 -7.11 14.86
CA ALA A 312 6.00 -7.94 15.43
C ALA A 312 5.66 -9.44 15.35
N ASP A 313 4.40 -9.79 15.55
CA ASP A 313 3.91 -11.17 15.46
C ASP A 313 4.06 -11.69 14.03
N THR A 314 3.58 -10.92 13.03
CA THR A 314 3.78 -11.24 11.60
C THR A 314 5.26 -11.37 11.23
N CYS A 315 6.14 -10.53 11.79
CA CYS A 315 7.59 -10.66 11.56
C CYS A 315 8.16 -11.96 12.11
N ARG A 316 7.75 -12.39 13.31
CA ARG A 316 8.22 -13.65 13.90
C ARG A 316 7.72 -14.85 13.11
N GLU A 317 6.45 -14.84 12.70
CA GLU A 317 5.88 -15.89 11.84
C GLU A 317 6.60 -15.96 10.49
N SER A 318 6.79 -14.81 9.82
CA SER A 318 7.50 -14.74 8.53
C SER A 318 8.97 -15.16 8.66
N PHE A 319 9.62 -14.78 9.75
CA PHE A 319 11.00 -15.18 10.04
C PHE A 319 11.11 -16.68 10.25
N ALA A 320 10.23 -17.27 11.06
CA ALA A 320 10.22 -18.69 11.34
C ALA A 320 9.98 -19.51 10.07
N GLY A 321 8.98 -19.11 9.26
CA GLY A 321 8.71 -19.74 7.97
C GLY A 321 9.88 -19.63 6.99
N LEU A 322 10.45 -18.42 6.83
CA LEU A 322 11.63 -18.22 5.97
C LEU A 322 12.83 -19.08 6.43
N LEU A 323 13.06 -19.15 7.74
CA LEU A 323 14.16 -19.91 8.31
C LEU A 323 13.98 -21.42 8.05
N SER A 324 12.80 -21.96 8.32
CA SER A 324 12.55 -23.39 8.17
C SER A 324 12.39 -23.83 6.71
N GLU A 325 11.66 -23.07 5.90
CA GLU A 325 11.23 -23.49 4.56
C GLU A 325 12.21 -23.08 3.47
N GLU A 326 12.85 -21.91 3.58
CA GLU A 326 13.72 -21.38 2.52
C GLU A 326 15.22 -21.49 2.84
N LEU A 327 15.61 -21.69 4.11
CA LEU A 327 17.01 -21.90 4.49
C LEU A 327 17.29 -23.33 4.94
N LEU A 328 16.71 -23.78 6.06
CA LEU A 328 17.06 -25.06 6.68
C LEU A 328 16.53 -26.27 5.89
N GLY A 329 15.32 -26.20 5.35
CA GLY A 329 14.73 -27.26 4.52
C GLY A 329 15.58 -27.59 3.29
N PRO A 330 15.94 -26.61 2.45
CA PRO A 330 16.82 -26.84 1.30
C PRO A 330 18.22 -27.30 1.70
N LEU A 331 18.80 -26.78 2.80
CA LEU A 331 20.07 -27.27 3.35
C LEU A 331 19.98 -28.75 3.73
N ALA A 332 18.96 -29.17 4.48
CA ALA A 332 18.78 -30.57 4.87
C ALA A 332 18.56 -31.51 3.67
N ALA A 333 18.03 -30.99 2.55
CA ALA A 333 17.92 -31.76 1.31
C ALA A 333 19.27 -31.96 0.61
N LEU A 334 20.25 -31.07 0.81
CA LEU A 334 21.55 -31.15 0.15
C LEU A 334 22.38 -32.37 0.55
N GLY A 335 22.22 -32.85 1.77
CA GLY A 335 22.90 -34.06 2.25
C GLY A 335 22.60 -35.33 1.42
N ARG A 336 21.63 -35.27 0.50
CA ARG A 336 21.22 -36.36 -0.40
C ARG A 336 21.54 -36.11 -1.88
N THR A 337 22.15 -34.98 -2.22
CA THR A 337 22.34 -34.50 -3.61
C THR A 337 23.81 -34.29 -3.96
N GLY A 338 24.14 -34.25 -5.25
CA GLY A 338 25.51 -34.03 -5.73
C GLY A 338 25.97 -32.56 -5.68
N ALA A 339 27.28 -32.32 -5.75
CA ALA A 339 27.90 -30.99 -5.64
C ALA A 339 27.38 -29.94 -6.66
N ALA A 340 26.96 -30.37 -7.86
CA ALA A 340 26.40 -29.48 -8.87
C ALA A 340 25.04 -28.89 -8.48
N GLU A 341 24.20 -29.67 -7.79
CA GLU A 341 22.90 -29.23 -7.29
C GLU A 341 23.07 -28.30 -6.07
N ALA A 342 24.06 -28.59 -5.22
CA ALA A 342 24.44 -27.72 -4.11
C ALA A 342 24.84 -26.31 -4.57
N HIS A 343 25.67 -26.22 -5.60
CA HIS A 343 26.09 -24.94 -6.16
C HIS A 343 24.91 -24.17 -6.79
N ALA A 344 23.96 -24.87 -7.41
CA ALA A 344 22.80 -24.24 -8.05
C ALA A 344 21.83 -23.57 -7.05
N ILE A 345 21.71 -24.09 -5.83
CA ILE A 345 20.79 -23.53 -4.82
C ILE A 345 21.42 -22.47 -3.92
N LEU A 346 22.76 -22.36 -3.89
CA LEU A 346 23.49 -21.43 -3.03
C LEU A 346 23.01 -19.97 -3.14
N PRO A 347 22.76 -19.40 -4.34
CA PRO A 347 22.25 -18.03 -4.44
C PRO A 347 20.92 -17.81 -3.70
N SER A 348 20.04 -18.81 -3.71
CA SER A 348 18.75 -18.76 -3.00
C SER A 348 18.94 -18.81 -1.48
N LEU A 349 19.84 -19.66 -1.00
CA LEU A 349 20.20 -19.75 0.43
C LEU A 349 20.79 -18.42 0.94
N GLU A 350 21.67 -17.80 0.16
CA GLU A 350 22.23 -16.49 0.52
C GLU A 350 21.17 -15.39 0.53
N GLU A 351 20.24 -15.40 -0.43
CA GLU A 351 19.13 -14.45 -0.44
C GLU A 351 18.23 -14.64 0.79
N ALA A 352 17.90 -15.89 1.14
CA ALA A 352 17.16 -16.20 2.36
C ALA A 352 17.89 -15.70 3.62
N ALA A 353 19.22 -15.93 3.73
CA ALA A 353 20.03 -15.44 4.84
C ALA A 353 20.02 -13.89 4.94
N ARG A 354 20.16 -13.18 3.82
CA ARG A 354 20.06 -11.71 3.79
C ARG A 354 18.67 -11.22 4.20
N LEU A 355 17.61 -11.90 3.76
CA LEU A 355 16.24 -11.55 4.13
C LEU A 355 15.96 -11.81 5.61
N LEU A 356 16.46 -12.90 6.19
CA LEU A 356 16.38 -13.18 7.63
C LEU A 356 16.99 -12.03 8.45
N ARG A 357 18.18 -11.55 8.06
CA ARG A 357 18.83 -10.39 8.72
C ARG A 357 18.04 -9.10 8.57
N ARG A 358 17.38 -8.88 7.42
CA ARG A 358 16.52 -7.72 7.22
C ARG A 358 15.27 -7.76 8.11
N ILE A 359 14.65 -8.93 8.26
CA ILE A 359 13.51 -9.10 9.17
C ILE A 359 13.98 -8.90 10.62
N GLU A 360 15.10 -9.50 11.00
CA GLU A 360 15.68 -9.35 12.34
C GLU A 360 15.95 -7.88 12.69
N GLY A 361 16.61 -7.13 11.82
CA GLY A 361 16.92 -5.71 12.07
C GLY A 361 15.67 -4.84 12.28
N SER A 362 14.62 -5.05 11.49
CA SER A 362 13.33 -4.34 11.68
C SER A 362 12.53 -4.88 12.87
N GLY A 363 12.49 -6.20 13.06
CA GLY A 363 11.76 -6.88 14.10
C GLY A 363 12.29 -6.57 15.50
N ARG A 364 13.61 -6.49 15.67
CA ARG A 364 14.29 -6.11 16.91
C ARG A 364 13.80 -4.77 17.47
N ARG A 365 13.53 -3.79 16.60
CA ARG A 365 13.01 -2.46 16.97
C ARG A 365 11.55 -2.50 17.45
N LEU A 366 10.80 -3.52 17.06
CA LEU A 366 9.44 -3.77 17.53
C LEU A 366 9.40 -4.61 18.82
N GLY A 367 10.47 -5.37 19.09
CA GLY A 367 10.67 -6.19 20.29
C GLY A 367 11.08 -7.64 19.95
N GLY A 368 11.52 -8.41 20.96
CA GLY A 368 11.84 -9.83 20.79
C GLY A 368 13.22 -10.14 20.19
N ALA A 369 14.20 -9.25 20.40
CA ALA A 369 15.58 -9.40 19.92
C ALA A 369 16.18 -10.79 20.21
N GLU A 370 15.99 -11.28 21.44
CA GLU A 370 16.55 -12.56 21.92
C GLU A 370 16.08 -13.76 21.10
N THR A 371 14.82 -13.75 20.63
CA THR A 371 14.26 -14.85 19.83
C THR A 371 14.94 -14.94 18.46
N TYR A 372 15.16 -13.79 17.81
CA TYR A 372 15.85 -13.76 16.51
C TYR A 372 17.33 -14.14 16.66
N ASP A 373 18.00 -13.60 17.67
CA ASP A 373 19.42 -13.90 17.93
C ASP A 373 19.64 -15.39 18.22
N PHE A 374 18.79 -16.00 19.04
CA PHE A 374 18.85 -17.43 19.31
C PHE A 374 18.67 -18.26 18.02
N ALA A 375 17.66 -17.95 17.22
CA ALA A 375 17.36 -18.70 16.00
C ALA A 375 18.45 -18.57 14.92
N LEU A 376 19.00 -17.36 14.72
CA LEU A 376 20.10 -17.14 13.78
C LEU A 376 21.38 -17.86 14.21
N ASN A 377 21.71 -17.81 15.51
CA ASN A 377 22.88 -18.50 16.04
C ASN A 377 22.73 -20.03 15.95
N ALA A 378 21.54 -20.57 16.22
CA ALA A 378 21.26 -21.99 16.06
C ALA A 378 21.41 -22.44 14.60
N ALA A 379 20.85 -21.69 13.65
CA ALA A 379 20.97 -21.97 12.23
C ALA A 379 22.42 -21.85 11.73
N ALA A 380 23.16 -20.85 12.22
CA ALA A 380 24.58 -20.71 11.92
C ALA A 380 25.41 -21.91 12.42
N ALA A 381 25.10 -22.44 13.60
CA ALA A 381 25.76 -23.64 14.12
C ALA A 381 25.42 -24.89 13.27
N GLU A 382 24.17 -25.04 12.83
CA GLU A 382 23.75 -26.14 11.97
C GLU A 382 24.43 -26.12 10.59
N VAL A 383 24.60 -24.93 10.00
CA VAL A 383 25.38 -24.75 8.76
C VAL A 383 26.86 -25.09 8.99
N ALA A 384 27.43 -24.68 10.11
CA ALA A 384 28.84 -24.88 10.42
C ALA A 384 29.21 -26.34 10.69
N ASP A 385 28.36 -27.09 11.39
CA ASP A 385 28.57 -28.51 11.72
C ASP A 385 28.68 -29.39 10.45
N GLY A 386 28.19 -28.88 9.31
CA GLY A 386 28.38 -29.51 8.01
C GLY A 386 27.53 -30.76 7.78
N GLY A 387 26.74 -31.20 8.77
CA GLY A 387 25.84 -32.35 8.64
C GLY A 387 24.73 -32.11 7.59
N ALA A 388 23.90 -31.09 7.79
CA ALA A 388 22.90 -30.67 6.80
C ALA A 388 23.58 -30.05 5.56
N ALA A 389 24.68 -29.32 5.75
CA ALA A 389 25.41 -28.62 4.70
C ALA A 389 26.53 -29.45 4.02
N ALA A 390 26.46 -30.79 4.07
CA ALA A 390 27.54 -31.67 3.60
C ALA A 390 27.86 -31.51 2.11
N GLY A 391 26.87 -31.06 1.32
CA GLY A 391 27.04 -30.76 -0.11
C GLY A 391 27.72 -29.42 -0.42
N LEU A 392 27.89 -28.53 0.57
CA LEU A 392 28.51 -27.22 0.38
C LEU A 392 30.02 -27.26 0.61
N ALA A 393 30.77 -26.50 -0.19
CA ALA A 393 32.19 -26.29 0.03
C ALA A 393 32.45 -25.49 1.31
N HIS A 394 33.66 -25.61 1.87
CA HIS A 394 34.06 -24.90 3.10
C HIS A 394 33.83 -23.39 3.03
N VAL A 395 34.22 -22.77 1.92
CA VAL A 395 34.07 -21.32 1.68
C VAL A 395 32.59 -20.93 1.59
N GLU A 396 31.74 -21.79 1.03
CA GLU A 396 30.30 -21.53 0.91
C GLU A 396 29.62 -21.58 2.29
N ARG A 397 29.99 -22.54 3.15
CA ARG A 397 29.53 -22.60 4.55
C ARG A 397 29.98 -21.37 5.35
N LEU A 398 31.26 -20.99 5.24
CA LEU A 398 31.80 -19.80 5.89
C LEU A 398 30.98 -18.54 5.53
N ARG A 399 30.69 -18.37 4.23
CA ARG A 399 29.91 -17.24 3.72
C ARG A 399 28.46 -17.22 4.24
N LEU A 400 27.79 -18.36 4.31
CA LEU A 400 26.43 -18.43 4.87
C LEU A 400 26.41 -18.11 6.37
N VAL A 401 27.36 -18.66 7.14
CA VAL A 401 27.49 -18.35 8.57
C VAL A 401 27.78 -16.86 8.80
N GLU A 402 28.62 -16.25 7.95
CA GLU A 402 28.88 -14.82 8.00
C GLU A 402 27.60 -14.00 7.80
N MET A 403 26.75 -14.37 6.84
CA MET A 403 25.47 -13.68 6.62
C MET A 403 24.54 -13.81 7.83
N LEU A 404 24.47 -14.99 8.45
CA LEU A 404 23.53 -15.27 9.55
C LEU A 404 23.97 -14.67 10.89
N ALA A 405 25.25 -14.81 11.24
CA ALA A 405 25.78 -14.52 12.58
C ALA A 405 26.97 -13.53 12.60
N GLY A 406 27.41 -13.06 11.43
CA GLY A 406 28.52 -12.12 11.29
C GLY A 406 29.90 -12.79 11.11
N PRO A 407 30.93 -12.00 10.73
CA PRO A 407 32.24 -12.52 10.33
C PRO A 407 32.99 -13.21 11.47
N GLU A 408 32.85 -12.71 12.70
CA GLU A 408 33.48 -13.29 13.88
C GLU A 408 32.92 -14.67 14.21
N ALA A 409 31.60 -14.86 14.07
CA ALA A 409 30.97 -16.15 14.28
C ALA A 409 31.37 -17.16 13.20
N ALA A 410 31.47 -16.71 11.93
CA ALA A 410 31.94 -17.53 10.82
C ALA A 410 33.35 -18.09 11.06
N LEU A 411 34.29 -17.23 11.48
CA LEU A 411 35.65 -17.65 11.81
C LEU A 411 35.69 -18.61 13.00
N ARG A 412 34.89 -18.38 14.05
CA ARG A 412 34.86 -19.25 15.24
C ARG A 412 34.25 -20.62 14.96
N LEU A 413 33.16 -20.67 14.19
CA LEU A 413 32.36 -21.89 14.00
C LEU A 413 32.87 -22.77 12.86
N VAL A 414 33.35 -22.17 11.77
CA VAL A 414 33.79 -22.90 10.58
C VAL A 414 35.32 -23.01 10.51
N GLY A 415 36.05 -22.01 11.03
CA GLY A 415 37.51 -21.97 10.98
C GLY A 415 38.06 -21.49 9.63
N TRP A 416 39.29 -20.94 9.65
CA TRP A 416 40.05 -20.71 8.42
C TRP A 416 40.66 -22.03 7.96
N PRO A 417 40.66 -22.34 6.65
CA PRO A 417 41.29 -23.55 6.13
C PRO A 417 42.79 -23.63 6.45
#